data_AF-A0A419PUA8-F1
#
_entry.id   AF-A0A419PUA8-F1
#
_cell.length_a   1.000
_cell.length_b   1.000
_cell.length_c   1.000
_cell.angle_alpha   90.00
_cell.angle_beta   90.00
_cell.angle_gamma   90.00
#
_symmetry.space_group_name_H-M   'P 1'
#
loop_
_entity.id
_entity.type
_entity.pdbx_description
1 polymer ?
#
loop_
_entity_poly.entity_id
_entity_poly.type
_entity_poly.pdbx_seq_one_letter_code
_entity_poly.pdbx_strand_id
1 'polypeptide(L)'
;MRLQHTLLLLTTAFTVVRAEIVAYEDCGSKLTVNSVSVEPCPTTPCVLKIGGSATMSIVFQGSENAGLPGDAEVQGIKWGMNFPFELDAAQICEDIRPSCPLRSGRWYTYTKTVSIASWYPAVSGTIRWRLKNTNGDSMVCVEFPATNGDSMVCVEFPAELGY
;
A
#
# COMPACT_ATOMS: atom_id res chain seq x y z
N MET A 1 -39.50 45.76 -11.47
CA MET A 1 -38.26 45.07 -11.08
C MET A 1 -38.58 43.61 -10.80
N ARG A 2 -38.27 42.69 -11.72
CA ARG A 2 -38.40 41.24 -11.47
C ARG A 2 -37.00 40.71 -11.21
N LEU A 3 -36.73 40.37 -9.95
CA LEU A 3 -35.47 39.80 -9.50
C LEU A 3 -35.55 38.28 -9.75
N GLN A 4 -34.91 37.81 -10.82
CA GLN A 4 -34.83 36.37 -11.12
C GLN A 4 -33.75 35.74 -10.22
N HIS A 5 -34.18 34.95 -9.23
CA HIS A 5 -33.30 34.14 -8.40
C HIS A 5 -32.98 32.83 -9.11
N THR A 6 -31.88 32.81 -9.86
CA THR A 6 -31.34 31.59 -10.46
C THR A 6 -30.66 30.76 -9.37
N LEU A 7 -31.31 29.68 -8.93
CA LEU A 7 -30.74 28.74 -7.96
C LEU A 7 -29.67 27.88 -8.66
N LEU A 8 -28.39 28.18 -8.43
CA LEU A 8 -27.26 27.43 -9.00
C LEU A 8 -27.02 26.16 -8.14
N LEU A 9 -27.52 25.01 -8.60
CA LEU A 9 -27.20 23.71 -8.00
C LEU A 9 -25.78 23.30 -8.38
N LEU A 10 -24.79 23.62 -7.52
CA LEU A 10 -23.42 23.13 -7.62
C LEU A 10 -23.39 21.65 -7.19
N THR A 11 -23.49 20.72 -8.15
CA THR A 11 -23.25 19.29 -7.89
C THR A 11 -21.74 19.04 -7.88
N THR A 12 -21.12 19.02 -6.69
CA THR A 12 -19.73 18.56 -6.54
C THR A 12 -19.69 17.04 -6.73
N ALA A 13 -19.03 16.58 -7.79
CA ALA A 13 -18.76 15.15 -7.98
C ALA A 13 -17.75 14.68 -6.93
N PHE A 14 -18.21 13.99 -5.90
CA PHE A 14 -17.36 13.41 -4.86
C PHE A 14 -16.84 12.05 -5.35
N THR A 15 -15.56 11.96 -5.71
CA THR A 15 -14.94 10.67 -6.03
C THR A 15 -14.60 9.95 -4.72
N VAL A 16 -15.24 8.80 -4.48
CA VAL A 16 -14.96 7.98 -3.30
C VAL A 16 -13.64 7.22 -3.52
N VAL A 17 -12.67 7.46 -2.65
CA VAL A 17 -11.45 6.63 -2.57
C VAL A 17 -11.84 5.32 -1.88
N ARG A 18 -11.41 4.18 -2.45
CA ARG A 18 -11.78 2.84 -1.97
C ARG A 18 -10.54 2.08 -1.48
N ALA A 19 -10.62 1.59 -0.25
CA ALA A 19 -9.73 0.59 0.30
C ALA A 19 -10.21 -0.82 -0.10
N GLU A 20 -9.27 -1.71 -0.43
CA GLU A 20 -9.56 -3.10 -0.80
C GLU A 20 -8.70 -4.06 0.02
N ILE A 21 -9.29 -5.16 0.50
CA ILE A 21 -8.55 -6.25 1.13
C ILE A 21 -7.91 -7.08 0.02
N VAL A 22 -6.58 -7.21 0.05
CA VAL A 22 -5.83 -7.91 -0.98
C VAL A 22 -5.45 -9.32 -0.53
N ALA A 23 -5.41 -10.25 -1.48
CA ALA A 23 -4.78 -11.55 -1.24
C ALA A 23 -3.27 -11.35 -1.11
N TYR A 24 -2.66 -12.04 -0.16
CA TYR A 24 -1.22 -11.95 0.12
C TYR A 24 -0.62 -13.34 0.34
N GLU A 25 0.68 -13.44 0.10
CA GLU A 25 1.53 -14.58 0.46
C GLU A 25 2.34 -14.22 1.72
N ASP A 26 2.42 -15.14 2.68
CA ASP A 26 3.26 -14.96 3.87
C ASP A 26 4.71 -15.35 3.54
N CYS A 27 5.63 -14.37 3.62
CA CYS A 27 7.04 -14.55 3.28
C CYS A 27 7.95 -14.81 4.49
N GLY A 28 7.38 -15.15 5.66
CA GLY A 28 8.14 -15.52 6.86
C GLY A 28 7.73 -14.73 8.11
N SER A 29 6.44 -14.60 8.36
CA SER A 29 5.92 -13.94 9.56
C SER A 29 6.09 -14.81 10.81
N LYS A 30 6.52 -14.19 11.92
CA LYS A 30 6.47 -14.79 13.27
C LYS A 30 5.12 -14.55 13.96
N LEU A 31 4.38 -13.55 13.52
CA LEU A 31 3.06 -13.17 14.02
C LEU A 31 1.96 -13.59 13.04
N THR A 32 0.79 -13.90 13.57
CA THR A 32 -0.39 -14.22 12.76
C THR A 32 -0.94 -12.96 12.10
N VAL A 33 -0.96 -12.95 10.77
CA VAL A 33 -1.59 -11.90 9.96
C VAL A 33 -3.03 -12.32 9.66
N ASN A 34 -3.98 -11.41 9.86
CA ASN A 34 -5.40 -11.62 9.56
C ASN A 34 -5.80 -11.05 8.21
N SER A 35 -5.34 -9.85 7.89
CA SER A 35 -5.73 -9.17 6.65
C SER A 35 -4.72 -8.11 6.24
N VAL A 36 -4.66 -7.89 4.95
CA VAL A 36 -3.85 -6.85 4.31
C VAL A 36 -4.80 -6.03 3.43
N SER A 37 -4.74 -4.71 3.52
CA SER A 37 -5.54 -3.82 2.67
C SER A 37 -4.73 -2.67 2.11
N VAL A 38 -5.07 -2.26 0.89
CA VAL A 38 -4.42 -1.18 0.17
C VAL A 38 -5.44 -0.13 -0.24
N GLU A 39 -5.09 1.14 -0.08
CA GLU A 39 -5.90 2.29 -0.47
C GLU A 39 -5.03 3.37 -1.15
N PRO A 40 -5.40 3.90 -2.32
CA PRO A 40 -6.51 3.47 -3.17
C PRO A 40 -6.23 2.12 -3.85
N CYS A 41 -7.26 1.28 -3.98
CA CYS A 41 -7.19 0.07 -4.81
C CYS A 41 -8.56 -0.24 -5.44
N PRO A 42 -8.91 0.38 -6.58
CA PRO A 42 -10.21 0.16 -7.23
C PRO A 42 -10.33 -1.21 -7.91
N THR A 43 -9.21 -1.82 -8.29
CA THR A 43 -9.11 -3.11 -8.97
C THR A 43 -7.97 -3.93 -8.38
N THR A 44 -8.08 -5.26 -8.42
CA THR A 44 -7.01 -6.19 -8.01
C THR A 44 -6.41 -6.88 -9.25
N PRO A 45 -5.07 -6.99 -9.37
CA PRO A 45 -4.03 -6.45 -8.48
C PRO A 45 -4.05 -4.91 -8.41
N CYS A 46 -3.63 -4.36 -7.26
CA CYS A 46 -3.74 -2.93 -7.01
C CYS A 46 -2.88 -2.12 -7.99
N VAL A 47 -3.49 -1.08 -8.54
CA VAL A 47 -2.85 -0.15 -9.47
C VAL A 47 -2.25 1.01 -8.69
N LEU A 48 -0.95 0.97 -8.45
CA LEU A 48 -0.19 2.01 -7.76
C LEU A 48 0.15 3.14 -8.73
N LYS A 49 -0.35 4.35 -8.47
CA LYS A 49 -0.14 5.50 -9.35
C LYS A 49 1.25 6.11 -9.14
N ILE A 50 2.04 6.18 -10.21
CA ILE A 50 3.35 6.85 -10.18
C ILE A 50 3.18 8.34 -9.81
N GLY A 51 4.03 8.82 -8.89
CA GLY A 51 3.95 10.16 -8.32
C GLY A 51 2.79 10.36 -7.34
N GLY A 52 1.98 9.32 -7.10
CA GLY A 52 0.92 9.29 -6.11
C GLY A 52 1.39 8.70 -4.78
N SER A 53 0.40 8.44 -3.91
CA SER A 53 0.59 7.74 -2.65
C SER A 53 -0.35 6.57 -2.53
N ALA A 54 0.05 5.58 -1.72
CA ALA A 54 -0.79 4.47 -1.33
C ALA A 54 -0.62 4.19 0.16
N THR A 55 -1.71 3.90 0.83
CA THR A 55 -1.79 3.51 2.23
C THR A 55 -2.00 2.00 2.32
N MET A 56 -1.14 1.35 3.09
CA MET A 56 -1.22 -0.06 3.43
C MET A 56 -1.71 -0.19 4.87
N SER A 57 -2.62 -1.12 5.13
CA SER A 57 -2.97 -1.54 6.48
C SER A 57 -2.81 -3.05 6.65
N ILE A 58 -2.19 -3.46 7.76
CA ILE A 58 -1.96 -4.86 8.12
C ILE A 58 -2.55 -5.12 9.50
N VAL A 59 -3.49 -6.06 9.57
CA VAL A 59 -4.07 -6.52 10.84
C VAL A 59 -3.35 -7.79 11.27
N PHE A 60 -2.77 -7.79 12.46
CA PHE A 60 -2.01 -8.93 12.99
C PHE A 60 -2.18 -9.09 14.50
N GLN A 61 -1.91 -10.29 15.02
CA GLN A 61 -1.97 -10.59 16.44
C GLN A 61 -0.57 -10.53 17.07
N GLY A 62 -0.44 -9.79 18.16
CA GLY A 62 0.82 -9.71 18.92
C GLY A 62 1.16 -11.02 19.63
N SER A 63 2.46 -11.29 19.78
CA SER A 63 3.01 -12.44 20.51
C SER A 63 4.41 -12.09 21.04
N GLU A 64 4.83 -12.72 22.13
CA GLU A 64 6.16 -12.54 22.72
C GLU A 64 7.28 -13.12 21.83
N ASN A 65 6.94 -14.07 20.95
CA ASN A 65 7.91 -14.76 20.09
C ASN A 65 8.48 -13.89 18.96
N ALA A 66 7.92 -12.71 18.71
CA ALA A 66 8.33 -11.84 17.61
C ALA A 66 9.45 -10.85 18.00
N GLY A 67 9.72 -10.65 19.29
CA GLY A 67 10.65 -9.64 19.79
C GLY A 67 10.06 -8.22 19.84
N LEU A 68 10.90 -7.24 20.15
CA LEU A 68 10.48 -5.83 20.28
C LEU A 68 10.29 -5.19 18.91
N PRO A 69 9.20 -4.42 18.67
CA PRO A 69 9.00 -3.72 17.40
C PRO A 69 10.15 -2.75 17.10
N GLY A 70 10.68 -2.84 15.88
CA GLY A 70 11.65 -1.90 15.32
C GLY A 70 11.04 -1.15 14.14
N ASP A 71 11.61 -1.35 12.96
CA ASP A 71 11.30 -0.58 11.76
C ASP A 71 10.55 -1.39 10.70
N ALA A 72 9.69 -0.71 9.95
CA ALA A 72 9.07 -1.21 8.73
C ALA A 72 10.02 -1.09 7.54
N GLU A 73 9.89 -2.02 6.61
CA GLU A 73 10.63 -2.03 5.34
C GLU A 73 9.67 -2.42 4.22
N VAL A 74 9.72 -1.67 3.12
CA VAL A 74 8.85 -1.89 1.96
C VAL A 74 9.72 -1.97 0.71
N GLN A 75 9.51 -3.01 -0.08
CA GLN A 75 10.28 -3.29 -1.29
C GLN A 75 9.37 -3.70 -2.43
N GLY A 76 9.57 -3.13 -3.61
CA GLY A 76 9.07 -3.67 -4.86
C GLY A 76 10.05 -4.71 -5.41
N ILE A 77 9.56 -5.86 -5.82
CA ILE A 77 10.37 -6.96 -6.35
C ILE A 77 9.97 -7.18 -7.80
N LYS A 78 10.95 -7.08 -8.70
CA LYS A 78 10.75 -7.33 -10.13
C LYS A 78 12.03 -7.88 -10.75
N TRP A 79 11.91 -8.97 -11.51
CA TRP A 79 13.03 -9.65 -12.18
C TRP A 79 14.18 -10.02 -11.23
N GLY A 80 13.86 -10.37 -9.98
CA GLY A 80 14.85 -10.68 -8.95
C GLY A 80 15.58 -9.47 -8.36
N MET A 81 15.24 -8.25 -8.77
CA MET A 81 15.76 -7.00 -8.20
C MET A 81 14.78 -6.44 -7.17
N ASN A 82 15.32 -5.85 -6.10
CA ASN A 82 14.55 -5.18 -5.06
C ASN A 82 14.69 -3.66 -5.20
N PHE A 83 13.56 -2.98 -5.20
CA PHE A 83 13.45 -1.54 -5.30
C PHE A 83 12.85 -1.02 -3.98
N PRO A 84 13.63 -0.34 -3.13
CA PRO A 84 13.17 0.11 -1.82
C PRO A 84 12.15 1.23 -1.96
N PHE A 85 11.13 1.25 -1.10
CA PHE A 85 10.23 2.37 -0.89
C PHE A 85 10.72 3.23 0.26
N GLU A 86 10.77 4.55 0.02
CA GLU A 86 11.12 5.53 1.04
C GLU A 86 9.94 5.70 2.00
N LEU A 87 10.21 5.53 3.30
CA LEU A 87 9.28 5.80 4.38
C LEU A 87 9.69 7.11 5.05
N ASP A 88 8.72 7.98 5.32
CA ASP A 88 8.92 9.23 6.07
C ASP A 88 9.35 8.97 7.52
N ALA A 89 8.76 7.95 8.14
CA ALA A 89 9.15 7.38 9.42
C ALA A 89 8.99 5.86 9.36
N ALA A 90 10.01 5.10 9.75
CA ALA A 90 9.97 3.64 9.67
C ALA A 90 9.52 2.97 10.97
N GLN A 91 9.52 3.68 12.10
CA GLN A 91 9.26 3.09 13.42
C GLN A 91 7.83 2.55 13.52
N ILE A 92 7.69 1.23 13.68
CA ILE A 92 6.38 0.54 13.64
C ILE A 92 5.41 1.09 14.67
N CYS A 93 5.92 1.48 15.84
CA CYS A 93 5.10 1.93 16.97
C CYS A 93 4.41 3.28 16.75
N GLU A 94 4.84 4.08 15.78
CA GLU A 94 4.19 5.35 15.44
C GLU A 94 2.88 5.11 14.67
N ASP A 95 2.90 4.08 13.82
CA ASP A 95 1.88 3.76 12.81
C ASP A 95 0.91 2.64 13.24
N ILE A 96 0.95 2.22 14.50
CA ILE A 96 0.16 1.09 15.00
C ILE A 96 -0.96 1.49 15.96
N ARG A 97 -2.11 0.82 15.85
CA ARG A 97 -3.26 0.98 16.76
C ARG A 97 -3.78 -0.39 17.21
N PRO A 98 -4.02 -0.62 18.52
CA PRO A 98 -3.68 0.24 19.65
C PRO A 98 -2.16 0.46 19.74
N SER A 99 -1.72 1.50 20.44
CA SER A 99 -0.30 1.85 20.53
C SER A 99 0.52 0.75 21.21
N CYS A 100 1.82 0.73 20.94
CA CYS A 100 2.80 -0.10 21.64
C CYS A 100 2.74 0.08 23.18
N PRO A 101 3.19 -0.91 23.98
CA PRO A 101 3.86 -2.16 23.56
C PRO A 101 2.90 -3.19 22.96
N LEU A 102 3.43 -4.05 22.08
CA LEU A 102 2.71 -5.22 21.59
C LEU A 102 2.51 -6.21 22.74
N ARG A 103 1.26 -6.66 22.92
CA ARG A 103 0.88 -7.64 23.95
C ARG A 103 0.43 -8.93 23.29
N SER A 104 0.81 -10.06 23.89
CA SER A 104 0.44 -11.39 23.41
C SER A 104 -1.08 -11.54 23.31
N GLY A 105 -1.56 -12.12 22.22
CA GLY A 105 -2.98 -12.39 21.96
C GLY A 105 -3.82 -11.18 21.55
N ARG A 106 -3.27 -9.96 21.59
CA ARG A 106 -4.01 -8.74 21.21
C ARG A 106 -3.87 -8.46 19.72
N TRP A 107 -4.96 -8.04 19.08
CA TRP A 107 -4.97 -7.62 17.68
C TRP A 107 -4.55 -6.16 17.53
N TYR A 108 -3.75 -5.91 16.50
CA TYR A 108 -3.23 -4.60 16.13
C TYR A 108 -3.46 -4.35 14.64
N THR A 109 -3.60 -3.07 14.28
CA THR A 109 -3.62 -2.57 12.92
C THR A 109 -2.43 -1.64 12.75
N TYR A 110 -1.51 -2.01 11.87
CA TYR A 110 -0.45 -1.12 11.38
C TYR A 110 -0.94 -0.43 10.11
N THR A 111 -0.78 0.89 10.00
CA THR A 111 -1.22 1.66 8.83
C THR A 111 -0.14 2.64 8.39
N LYS A 112 0.32 2.54 7.14
CA LYS A 112 1.37 3.41 6.61
C LYS A 112 1.11 3.85 5.19
N THR A 113 1.35 5.13 4.93
CA THR A 113 1.30 5.71 3.58
C THR A 113 2.70 5.80 3.00
N VAL A 114 2.85 5.37 1.76
CA VAL A 114 4.10 5.48 0.99
C VAL A 114 3.89 6.33 -0.26
N SER A 115 4.92 7.07 -0.64
CA SER A 115 4.97 7.80 -1.90
C SER A 115 5.58 6.92 -2.98
N ILE A 116 4.97 6.90 -4.16
CA ILE A 116 5.43 6.08 -5.30
C ILE A 116 6.28 6.97 -6.19
N ALA A 117 7.61 6.85 -6.08
CA ALA A 117 8.55 7.66 -6.84
C ALA A 117 8.45 7.43 -8.36
N SER A 118 8.80 8.46 -9.14
CA SER A 118 8.74 8.43 -10.61
C SER A 118 9.70 7.46 -11.27
N TRP A 119 10.77 7.05 -10.57
CA TRP A 119 11.77 6.13 -11.10
C TRP A 119 11.35 4.66 -11.01
N TYR A 120 10.27 4.32 -10.30
CA TYR A 120 9.78 2.93 -10.27
C TYR A 120 9.37 2.45 -11.66
N PRO A 121 9.77 1.24 -12.07
CA PRO A 121 9.48 0.74 -13.40
C PRO A 121 7.96 0.59 -13.60
N ALA A 122 7.43 1.07 -14.72
CA ALA A 122 5.99 1.10 -15.03
C ALA A 122 5.43 -0.29 -15.45
N VAL A 123 5.57 -1.30 -14.57
CA VAL A 123 5.18 -2.69 -14.86
C VAL A 123 4.65 -3.39 -13.59
N SER A 124 4.05 -4.57 -13.77
CA SER A 124 3.65 -5.45 -12.66
C SER A 124 4.84 -5.86 -11.79
N GLY A 125 4.67 -5.93 -10.48
CA GLY A 125 5.69 -6.41 -9.54
C GLY A 125 5.06 -6.97 -8.26
N THR A 126 5.90 -7.46 -7.36
CA THR A 126 5.47 -7.90 -6.04
C THR A 126 5.86 -6.86 -5.01
N ILE A 127 4.92 -6.38 -4.20
CA ILE A 127 5.23 -5.56 -3.04
C ILE A 127 5.48 -6.49 -1.87
N ARG A 128 6.65 -6.37 -1.26
CA ARG A 128 7.00 -7.01 0.00
C ARG A 128 6.95 -5.98 1.12
N TRP A 129 6.15 -6.27 2.14
CA TRP A 129 6.05 -5.46 3.35
C TRP A 129 6.56 -6.25 4.55
N ARG A 130 7.56 -5.70 5.26
CA ARG A 130 8.12 -6.28 6.47
C ARG A 130 7.96 -5.35 7.65
N LEU A 131 7.49 -5.89 8.76
CA LEU A 131 7.56 -5.25 10.08
C LEU A 131 8.68 -5.94 10.85
N LYS A 132 9.83 -5.29 11.01
CA LYS A 132 11.01 -5.90 11.62
C LYS A 132 11.07 -5.62 13.12
N ASN A 133 11.59 -6.57 13.89
CA ASN A 133 11.94 -6.33 15.28
C ASN A 133 13.28 -5.56 15.38
N THR A 134 13.67 -5.18 16.59
CA THR A 134 14.93 -4.46 16.86
C THR A 134 16.20 -5.25 16.48
N ASN A 135 16.10 -6.56 16.24
CA ASN A 135 17.22 -7.40 15.80
C ASN A 135 17.29 -7.50 14.26
N GLY A 136 16.32 -6.92 13.53
CA GLY A 136 16.22 -6.98 12.09
C GLY A 136 15.43 -8.17 11.54
N ASP A 137 14.93 -9.06 12.40
CA ASP A 137 14.08 -10.19 11.96
C ASP A 137 12.67 -9.71 11.62
N SER A 138 12.02 -10.35 10.64
CA SER A 138 10.62 -10.06 10.32
C SER A 138 9.69 -10.61 11.41
N MET A 139 8.89 -9.73 12.01
CA MET A 139 7.74 -10.10 12.84
C MET A 139 6.54 -10.43 11.95
N VAL A 140 6.33 -9.61 10.92
CA VAL A 140 5.35 -9.80 9.85
C VAL A 140 6.06 -9.63 8.51
N CYS A 141 5.76 -10.50 7.56
CA CYS A 141 6.26 -10.46 6.19
C CYS A 141 5.11 -10.85 5.26
N VAL A 142 4.64 -9.90 4.44
CA VAL A 142 3.59 -10.16 3.45
C VAL A 142 4.02 -9.72 2.07
N GLU A 143 3.66 -10.50 1.06
CA GLU A 143 3.87 -10.21 -0.36
C GLU A 143 2.55 -10.19 -1.11
N PHE A 144 2.36 -9.20 -1.98
CA PHE A 144 1.16 -9.14 -2.83
C PHE A 144 1.50 -8.52 -4.19
N PRO A 145 0.80 -8.92 -5.26
CA PRO A 145 1.01 -8.35 -6.59
C PRO A 145 0.45 -6.93 -6.66
N ALA A 146 1.23 -6.02 -7.24
CA ALA A 146 0.79 -4.68 -7.60
C ALA A 146 1.24 -4.34 -9.02
N THR A 147 0.52 -3.44 -9.66
CA THR A 147 0.86 -2.94 -10.98
C THR A 147 1.03 -1.44 -10.91
N ASN A 148 2.03 -0.87 -11.56
CA ASN A 148 2.11 0.58 -11.68
C ASN A 148 1.11 1.04 -12.75
N GLY A 149 0.18 1.91 -12.37
CA GLY A 149 -0.78 2.50 -13.28
C GLY A 149 -0.25 3.80 -13.81
N ASP A 150 0.07 3.82 -15.09
CA ASP A 150 0.35 5.06 -15.77
C ASP A 150 -0.98 5.80 -16.03
N SER A 151 -1.01 7.12 -15.79
CA SER A 151 -2.04 7.98 -16.38
C SER A 151 -1.83 8.17 -17.88
N MET A 152 -0.75 7.61 -18.43
CA MET A 152 -0.54 7.48 -19.86
C MET A 152 -0.68 6.00 -20.24
N VAL A 153 -1.91 5.58 -20.53
CA VAL A 153 -2.10 4.46 -21.46
C VAL A 153 -1.29 4.83 -22.70
N CYS A 154 -0.18 4.15 -22.96
CA CYS A 154 0.30 4.00 -24.31
C CYS A 154 -0.85 3.32 -25.05
N VAL A 155 -1.78 4.10 -25.60
CA VAL A 155 -2.64 3.62 -26.66
C VAL A 155 -1.65 3.17 -27.71
N GLU A 156 -1.56 1.86 -27.93
CA GLU A 156 -0.94 1.33 -29.12
C GLU A 156 -1.62 2.06 -30.28
N PHE A 157 -0.92 3.03 -30.87
CA PHE A 157 -1.28 3.51 -32.19
C PHE A 157 -1.18 2.28 -33.08
N PRO A 158 -2.27 1.81 -33.72
CA PRO A 158 -2.13 0.80 -34.75
C PRO A 158 -1.14 1.37 -35.77
N ALA A 159 -0.08 0.62 -36.04
CA ALA A 159 0.80 0.90 -37.16
C ALA A 159 -0.06 0.80 -38.42
N GLU A 160 -0.54 1.96 -38.90
CA GLU A 160 -1.18 2.07 -40.20
C GLU A 160 -0.18 1.56 -41.25
N LEU A 161 -0.67 0.61 -42.02
CA LEU A 161 0.03 -0.16 -43.03
C LEU A 161 0.72 0.77 -44.03
N GLY A 162 2.01 0.54 -44.24
CA GLY A 162 2.74 1.11 -45.37
C GLY A 162 2.18 0.60 -46.69
N TYR A 163 1.93 1.54 -47.60
CA TYR A 163 1.97 1.37 -49.06
C TYR A 163 2.62 2.60 -49.67
#